data_AF-A0A556C5D8-F1
#
_entry.id   AF-A0A556C5D8-F1
#
_cell.length_a   1.000
_cell.length_b   1.000
_cell.length_c   1.000
_cell.angle_alpha   90.00
_cell.angle_beta   90.00
_cell.angle_gamma   90.00
#
_symmetry.space_group_name_H-M   'P 1'
#
loop_
_entity.id
_entity.type
_entity.pdbx_description
1 polymer ?
#
loop_
_entity_poly.entity_id
_entity_poly.type
_entity_poly.pdbx_seq_one_letter_code
_entity_poly.pdbx_strand_id
1 'polypeptide(L)'
;MAREYAKLLTRIWANGDFKALRASDQRLYFQLISQPDISMCGVVTLAEKRWSLQVADQDEGQISDCLASLESSRFVVVDRGTQEVLVRSYIRSDEAWKSPTTMKGIDSSVRAVLSESLKAVLRDELIRIDTSKLSVRVSEKTGQSTKDYVEGVIRVIADDFKALSQAPTEGACQGASDTPTQGHKRNLHTTEPEPAPTPATAPAPETSSCRQSQATDDEPRLRPDVDDLLDLLDAEIEANGNKIPTRTKRNHDDMRLLIDRDQYTTDQIRYVIGWCQHDNFWKANILSPKKLREKFPQLVARIKAEQERPSERGQARNRADERGDQSRAVIENLRRMEEQHTQAIQGELL
;
A
#
# COMPACT_ATOMS: atom_id res chain seq x y z
N MET A 1 3.21 1.37 -4.24
CA MET A 1 2.15 0.36 -4.33
C MET A 1 0.83 1.06 -4.07
N ALA A 2 -0.17 0.84 -4.92
CA ALA A 2 -1.51 1.36 -4.69
C ALA A 2 -2.10 0.73 -3.42
N ARG A 3 -2.85 1.49 -2.63
CA ARG A 3 -3.45 1.02 -1.38
C ARG A 3 -4.67 0.16 -1.70
N GLU A 4 -4.65 -1.11 -1.28
CA GLU A 4 -5.75 -2.06 -1.55
C GLU A 4 -6.83 -2.07 -0.46
N TYR A 5 -6.47 -1.72 0.78
CA TYR A 5 -7.39 -1.75 1.91
C TYR A 5 -7.11 -0.62 2.91
N ALA A 6 -8.13 -0.27 3.69
CA ALA A 6 -8.01 0.64 4.81
C ALA A 6 -8.03 -0.13 6.14
N LYS A 7 -7.17 0.26 7.08
CA LYS A 7 -7.19 -0.31 8.43
C LYS A 7 -8.31 0.34 9.24
N LEU A 8 -9.26 -0.47 9.69
CA LEU A 8 -10.30 -0.04 10.62
C LEU A 8 -10.11 -0.74 11.98
N LEU A 9 -9.84 0.04 13.03
CA LEU A 9 -9.69 -0.50 14.38
C LEU A 9 -11.04 -0.65 15.07
N THR A 10 -11.29 -1.84 15.63
CA THR A 10 -12.55 -2.17 16.33
C THR A 10 -12.85 -1.24 17.51
N ARG A 11 -11.83 -0.62 18.10
CA ARG A 11 -11.98 0.38 19.18
C ARG A 11 -12.80 1.61 18.79
N ILE A 12 -13.02 1.86 17.49
CA ILE A 12 -13.86 2.98 17.03
C ILE A 12 -15.28 2.89 17.61
N TRP A 13 -15.81 1.68 17.79
CA TRP A 13 -17.14 1.45 18.36
C TRP A 13 -17.23 1.72 19.86
N ALA A 14 -16.09 1.89 20.54
CA ALA A 14 -16.03 2.32 21.93
C ALA A 14 -15.90 3.86 22.07
N ASN A 15 -15.68 4.59 20.98
CA ASN A 15 -15.52 6.05 21.00
C ASN A 15 -16.88 6.74 21.12
N GLY A 16 -17.11 7.45 22.23
CA GLY A 16 -18.35 8.18 22.50
C GLY A 16 -18.66 9.26 21.46
N ASP A 17 -17.64 10.01 21.02
CA ASP A 17 -17.80 11.07 20.01
C ASP A 17 -18.22 10.49 18.66
N PHE A 18 -17.64 9.34 18.29
CA PHE A 18 -17.98 8.67 17.03
C PHE A 18 -19.41 8.13 17.06
N LYS A 19 -19.83 7.56 18.19
CA LYS A 19 -21.19 7.06 18.39
C LYS A 19 -22.26 8.16 18.36
N ALA A 20 -21.89 9.39 18.70
CA ALA A 20 -22.80 10.54 18.68
C ALA A 20 -23.03 11.10 17.27
N LEU A 21 -22.19 10.72 16.29
CA LEU A 21 -22.35 11.13 14.90
C LEU A 21 -23.60 10.52 14.24
N ARG A 22 -24.17 11.23 13.27
CA ARG A 22 -25.22 10.70 12.41
C ARG A 22 -24.68 9.53 11.59
N ALA A 23 -25.54 8.60 11.17
CA ALA A 23 -25.15 7.49 10.32
C ALA A 23 -24.48 7.96 9.01
N SER A 24 -24.97 9.05 8.41
CA SER A 24 -24.36 9.68 7.22
C SER A 24 -22.94 10.20 7.48
N ASP A 25 -22.70 10.78 8.65
CA ASP A 25 -21.39 11.33 9.04
C ASP A 25 -20.39 10.21 9.31
N GLN A 26 -20.82 9.15 10.00
CA GLN A 26 -20.00 7.93 10.21
C GLN A 26 -19.62 7.28 8.88
N ARG A 27 -20.59 7.17 7.95
CA ARG A 27 -20.39 6.64 6.60
C ARG A 27 -19.40 7.49 5.80
N LEU A 28 -19.55 8.82 5.81
CA LEU A 28 -18.60 9.72 5.15
C LEU A 28 -17.19 9.60 5.78
N TYR A 29 -17.07 9.50 7.10
CA TYR A 29 -15.78 9.27 7.75
C TYR A 29 -15.11 7.98 7.23
N PHE A 30 -15.86 6.89 7.11
CA PHE A 30 -15.34 5.64 6.53
C PHE A 30 -14.96 5.78 5.06
N GLN A 31 -15.76 6.52 4.29
CA GLN A 31 -15.47 6.83 2.90
C GLN A 31 -14.15 7.61 2.77
N LEU A 32 -13.90 8.60 3.62
CA LEU A 32 -12.67 9.40 3.62
C LEU A 32 -11.42 8.56 3.92
N ILE A 33 -11.44 7.77 5.00
CA ILE A 33 -10.27 6.97 5.40
C ILE A 33 -9.96 5.80 4.45
N SER A 34 -10.89 5.47 3.54
CA SER A 34 -10.76 4.40 2.56
C SER A 34 -10.58 4.89 1.12
N GLN A 35 -10.44 6.20 0.91
CA GLN A 35 -10.11 6.73 -0.42
C GLN A 35 -8.73 6.22 -0.91
N PRO A 36 -8.57 6.00 -2.23
CA PRO A 36 -7.31 5.56 -2.81
C PRO A 36 -6.22 6.65 -2.81
N ASP A 37 -6.60 7.92 -2.76
CA ASP A 37 -5.72 9.09 -2.82
C ASP A 37 -5.39 9.70 -1.44
N ILE A 38 -5.83 9.07 -0.34
CA ILE A 38 -5.45 9.55 1.00
C ILE A 38 -3.95 9.33 1.25
N SER A 39 -3.29 10.40 1.70
CA SER A 39 -1.85 10.41 1.99
C SER A 39 -1.51 9.63 3.28
N MET A 40 -0.22 9.38 3.52
CA MET A 40 0.21 8.71 4.76
C MET A 40 -0.07 9.55 6.02
N CYS A 41 -0.24 10.86 5.89
CA CYS A 41 -0.60 11.74 7.00
C CYS A 41 -2.12 11.93 7.15
N GLY A 42 -2.95 11.30 6.30
CA GLY A 42 -4.41 11.35 6.41
C GLY A 42 -5.06 12.54 5.73
N VAL A 43 -4.37 13.17 4.77
CA VAL A 43 -4.92 14.24 3.94
C VAL A 43 -5.44 13.65 2.63
N VAL A 44 -6.63 14.07 2.22
CA VAL A 44 -7.29 13.68 0.97
C VAL A 44 -7.75 14.93 0.23
N THR A 45 -7.81 14.86 -1.10
CA THR A 45 -8.38 15.95 -1.92
C THR A 45 -9.86 16.15 -1.62
N LEU A 46 -10.27 17.39 -1.38
CA LEU A 46 -11.67 17.79 -1.21
C LEU A 46 -12.42 17.58 -2.52
N ALA A 47 -13.25 16.54 -2.58
CA ALA A 47 -13.91 16.13 -3.81
C ALA A 47 -15.39 15.78 -3.56
N GLU A 48 -16.17 16.73 -3.06
CA GLU A 48 -17.57 16.55 -2.65
C GLU A 48 -18.43 15.93 -3.76
N LYS A 49 -18.34 16.47 -4.98
CA LYS A 49 -18.99 15.92 -6.17
C LYS A 49 -18.57 14.48 -6.51
N ARG A 50 -17.30 14.11 -6.28
CA ARG A 50 -16.83 12.73 -6.53
C ARG A 50 -17.41 11.78 -5.49
N TRP A 51 -17.50 12.23 -4.24
CA TRP A 51 -18.00 11.42 -3.14
C TRP A 51 -19.51 11.21 -3.20
N SER A 52 -20.29 12.19 -3.69
CA SER A 52 -21.72 12.02 -3.91
C SER A 52 -22.03 10.98 -5.00
N LEU A 53 -21.15 10.77 -5.97
CA LEU A 53 -21.30 9.71 -6.98
C LEU A 53 -21.02 8.30 -6.44
N GLN A 54 -20.51 8.16 -5.22
CA GLN A 54 -20.18 6.86 -4.60
C GLN A 54 -21.30 6.39 -3.65
N VAL A 55 -22.42 7.10 -3.60
CA VAL A 55 -23.52 6.87 -2.68
C VAL A 55 -24.86 7.17 -3.38
N ALA A 56 -25.87 6.33 -3.15
CA ALA A 56 -27.14 6.43 -3.87
C ALA A 56 -28.10 7.47 -3.27
N ASP A 57 -27.97 7.76 -1.98
CA ASP A 57 -28.92 8.53 -1.16
C ASP A 57 -28.39 9.90 -0.73
N GLN A 58 -27.24 10.35 -1.26
CA GLN A 58 -26.67 11.66 -0.92
C GLN A 58 -26.23 12.44 -2.16
N ASP A 59 -26.63 13.71 -2.22
CA ASP A 59 -26.11 14.70 -3.17
C ASP A 59 -24.89 15.46 -2.63
N GLU A 60 -24.34 16.37 -3.44
CA GLU A 60 -23.17 17.18 -3.09
C GLU A 60 -23.42 18.07 -1.86
N GLY A 61 -24.62 18.64 -1.72
CA GLY A 61 -24.98 19.47 -0.57
C GLY A 61 -25.01 18.65 0.72
N GLN A 62 -25.59 17.44 0.67
CA GLN A 62 -25.60 16.52 1.80
C GLN A 62 -24.20 16.05 2.20
N ILE A 63 -23.27 15.89 1.24
CA ILE A 63 -21.86 15.62 1.55
C ILE A 63 -21.21 16.81 2.24
N SER A 64 -21.45 18.03 1.77
CA SER A 64 -20.95 19.27 2.41
C SER A 64 -21.47 19.39 3.85
N ASP A 65 -22.75 19.11 4.08
CA ASP A 65 -23.35 19.12 5.42
C ASP A 65 -22.74 18.06 6.35
N CYS A 66 -22.41 16.88 5.81
CA CYS A 66 -21.71 15.84 6.56
C CYS A 66 -20.27 16.27 6.91
N LEU A 67 -19.56 16.93 5.99
CA LEU A 67 -18.23 17.49 6.27
C LEU A 67 -18.28 18.55 7.37
N ALA A 68 -19.24 19.47 7.31
CA ALA A 68 -19.43 20.49 8.34
C ALA A 68 -19.73 19.87 9.72
N SER A 69 -20.58 18.82 9.75
CA SER A 69 -20.86 18.06 10.97
C SER A 69 -19.60 17.38 11.53
N LEU A 70 -18.82 16.70 10.67
CA LEU A 70 -17.56 16.05 11.06
C LEU A 70 -16.50 17.06 11.53
N GLU A 71 -16.44 18.24 10.92
CA GLU A 71 -15.53 19.31 11.31
C GLU A 71 -15.90 19.90 12.67
N SER A 72 -17.19 20.18 12.90
CA SER A 72 -17.70 20.66 14.20
C SER A 72 -17.44 19.64 15.33
N SER A 73 -17.55 18.35 15.01
CA SER A 73 -17.24 17.23 15.91
C SER A 73 -15.75 16.90 15.99
N ARG A 74 -14.88 17.72 15.36
CA ARG A 74 -13.41 17.58 15.38
C ARG A 74 -12.89 16.24 14.82
N PHE A 75 -13.59 15.62 13.88
CA PHE A 75 -13.10 14.42 13.17
C PHE A 75 -12.22 14.79 11.98
N VAL A 76 -12.60 15.85 11.27
CA VAL A 76 -11.88 16.36 10.10
C VAL A 76 -11.57 17.84 10.24
N VAL A 77 -10.69 18.35 9.37
CA VAL A 77 -10.49 19.79 9.13
C VAL A 77 -10.49 19.99 7.63
N VAL A 78 -11.25 20.95 7.15
CA VAL A 78 -11.41 21.23 5.71
C VAL A 78 -10.77 22.56 5.38
N ASP A 79 -9.83 22.56 4.44
CA ASP A 79 -9.34 23.78 3.81
C ASP A 79 -9.83 23.84 2.37
N ARG A 80 -10.83 24.69 2.14
CA ARG A 80 -11.44 24.89 0.82
C ARG A 80 -10.53 25.65 -0.14
N GLY A 81 -9.58 26.44 0.37
CA GLY A 81 -8.65 27.23 -0.46
C GLY A 81 -7.60 26.36 -1.15
N THR A 82 -7.11 25.35 -0.43
CA THR A 82 -6.14 24.36 -0.94
C THR A 82 -6.81 23.08 -1.45
N GLN A 83 -8.13 22.94 -1.28
CA GLN A 83 -8.90 21.73 -1.60
C GLN A 83 -8.38 20.49 -0.87
N GLU A 84 -8.05 20.63 0.41
CA GLU A 84 -7.52 19.55 1.25
C GLU A 84 -8.46 19.26 2.44
N VAL A 85 -8.65 17.98 2.75
CA VAL A 85 -9.35 17.51 3.95
C VAL A 85 -8.41 16.65 4.76
N LEU A 86 -8.19 17.02 6.03
CA LEU A 86 -7.42 16.23 6.97
C LEU A 86 -8.34 15.38 7.84
N VAL A 87 -8.12 14.06 7.88
CA VAL A 87 -8.67 13.19 8.91
C VAL A 87 -7.76 13.21 10.13
N ARG A 88 -8.15 13.95 11.18
CA ARG A 88 -7.26 14.33 12.30
C ARG A 88 -6.62 13.13 13.00
N SER A 89 -7.42 12.11 13.32
CA SER A 89 -6.96 10.93 14.07
C SER A 89 -6.28 9.86 13.21
N TYR A 90 -6.09 10.10 11.91
CA TYR A 90 -5.65 9.08 10.96
C TYR A 90 -4.31 8.47 11.33
N ILE A 91 -3.27 9.29 11.55
CA ILE A 91 -1.93 8.81 11.89
C ILE A 91 -1.99 7.92 13.15
N ARG A 92 -2.66 8.39 14.20
CA ARG A 92 -2.82 7.64 15.47
C ARG A 92 -3.60 6.34 15.31
N SER A 93 -4.57 6.31 14.38
CA SER A 93 -5.45 5.16 14.16
C SER A 93 -4.86 4.12 13.22
N ASP A 94 -4.12 4.53 12.19
CA ASP A 94 -3.48 3.62 11.25
C ASP A 94 -2.24 2.92 11.84
N GLU A 95 -1.61 3.54 12.84
CA GLU A 95 -0.42 3.05 13.55
C GLU A 95 0.82 2.89 12.66
N ALA A 96 0.81 3.43 11.44
CA ALA A 96 1.96 3.45 10.54
C ALA A 96 3.18 4.17 11.15
N TRP A 97 3.00 5.11 12.07
CA TRP A 97 4.11 5.79 12.76
C TRP A 97 5.01 4.84 13.58
N LYS A 98 4.58 3.60 13.85
CA LYS A 98 5.37 2.64 14.66
C LYS A 98 6.64 2.14 13.99
N SER A 99 6.76 2.26 12.67
CA SER A 99 7.95 1.80 11.92
C SER A 99 8.74 3.00 11.38
N PRO A 100 10.09 2.99 11.41
CA PRO A 100 10.90 4.09 10.90
C PRO A 100 10.66 4.42 9.43
N THR A 101 10.51 3.40 8.58
CA THR A 101 10.30 3.58 7.13
C THR A 101 8.98 4.29 6.84
N THR A 102 7.91 3.86 7.49
CA THR A 102 6.60 4.50 7.33
C THR A 102 6.53 5.86 8.01
N MET A 103 7.24 6.06 9.13
CA MET A 103 7.36 7.38 9.77
C MET A 103 8.06 8.39 8.84
N LYS A 104 9.10 7.99 8.11
CA LYS A 104 9.72 8.82 7.07
C LYS A 104 8.73 9.19 5.95
N GLY A 105 7.88 8.24 5.54
CA GLY A 105 6.81 8.49 4.57
C GLY A 105 5.74 9.46 5.09
N ILE A 106 5.41 9.37 6.38
CA ILE A 106 4.52 10.32 7.07
C ILE A 106 5.13 11.72 7.04
N ASP A 107 6.39 11.90 7.46
CA ASP A 107 7.09 13.19 7.42
C ASP A 107 7.08 13.80 6.01
N SER A 108 7.45 13.01 5.00
CA SER A 108 7.37 13.45 3.60
C SER A 108 5.96 13.87 3.18
N SER A 109 4.92 13.16 3.64
CA SER A 109 3.53 13.49 3.32
C SER A 109 3.07 14.76 4.04
N VAL A 110 3.46 14.96 5.29
CA VAL A 110 3.15 16.19 6.06
C VAL A 110 3.76 17.41 5.38
N ARG A 111 5.01 17.31 4.90
CA ARG A 111 5.69 18.42 4.20
C ARG A 111 5.08 18.73 2.83
N ALA A 112 4.44 17.75 2.19
CA ALA A 112 3.78 17.91 0.90
C ALA A 112 2.39 18.57 0.99
N VAL A 113 1.78 18.63 2.19
CA VAL A 113 0.51 19.34 2.41
C VAL A 113 0.65 20.79 2.01
N LEU A 114 -0.34 21.36 1.33
CA LEU A 114 -0.32 22.75 0.89
C LEU A 114 -0.82 23.69 1.98
N SER A 115 -1.86 23.28 2.73
CA SER A 115 -2.46 24.09 3.77
C SER A 115 -1.59 24.21 5.01
N GLU A 116 -1.19 25.44 5.32
CA GLU A 116 -0.51 25.78 6.57
C GLU A 116 -1.39 25.52 7.81
N SER A 117 -2.72 25.67 7.66
CA SER A 117 -3.68 25.37 8.73
C SER A 117 -3.73 23.87 9.05
N LEU A 118 -3.73 23.01 8.03
CA LEU A 118 -3.70 21.56 8.22
C LEU A 118 -2.36 21.07 8.77
N LYS A 119 -1.24 21.70 8.38
CA LYS A 119 0.08 21.44 8.98
C LYS A 119 0.10 21.72 10.49
N ALA A 120 -0.50 22.83 10.92
CA ALA A 120 -0.60 23.16 12.35
C ALA A 120 -1.42 22.09 13.12
N VAL A 121 -2.51 21.59 12.54
CA VAL A 121 -3.32 20.51 13.14
C VAL A 121 -2.56 19.17 13.15
N LEU A 122 -1.87 18.83 12.07
CA LEU A 122 -1.04 17.63 11.97
C LEU A 122 0.06 17.61 13.03
N ARG A 123 0.72 18.75 13.24
CA ARG A 123 1.69 18.95 14.31
C ARG A 123 1.11 18.57 15.67
N ASP A 124 -0.07 19.09 15.99
CA ASP A 124 -0.75 18.80 17.27
C ASP A 124 -1.16 17.33 17.41
N GLU A 125 -1.59 16.70 16.32
CA GLU A 125 -1.94 15.28 16.32
C GLU A 125 -0.71 14.37 16.44
N LEU A 126 0.45 14.77 15.90
CA LEU A 126 1.72 14.05 16.06
C LEU A 126 2.25 14.11 17.48
N ILE A 127 2.17 15.27 18.15
CA ILE A 127 2.60 15.43 19.55
C ILE A 127 1.77 14.54 20.50
N ARG A 128 0.52 14.22 20.12
CA ARG A 128 -0.38 13.34 20.89
C ARG A 128 -0.07 11.85 20.76
N ILE A 129 0.91 11.44 19.96
CA ILE A 129 1.26 10.03 19.78
C ILE A 129 1.93 9.49 21.05
N ASP A 130 1.38 8.40 21.59
CA ASP A 130 1.99 7.64 22.67
C ASP A 130 3.07 6.69 22.15
N THR A 131 4.34 7.07 22.29
CA THR A 131 5.51 6.28 21.86
C THR A 131 5.97 5.24 22.90
N SER A 132 5.27 5.10 24.03
CA SER A 132 5.69 4.22 25.13
C SER A 132 5.89 2.76 24.74
N LYS A 133 5.13 2.28 23.75
CA LYS A 133 5.15 0.89 23.27
C LYS A 133 6.24 0.58 22.25
N LEU A 134 7.06 1.57 21.86
CA LEU A 134 8.13 1.38 20.88
C LEU A 134 9.38 0.76 21.49
N SER A 135 10.14 0.03 20.68
CA SER A 135 11.40 -0.58 21.09
C SER A 135 12.45 0.50 21.40
N VAL A 136 13.04 0.40 22.60
CA VAL A 136 14.17 1.21 23.08
C VAL A 136 15.51 0.56 22.72
N ARG A 137 15.51 -0.65 22.16
CA ARG A 137 16.76 -1.31 21.73
C ARG A 137 17.41 -0.53 20.59
N VAL A 138 18.66 -0.15 20.81
CA VAL A 138 19.48 0.54 19.82
C VAL A 138 19.91 -0.45 18.75
N SER A 139 19.71 -0.08 17.49
CA SER A 139 20.17 -0.86 16.34
C SER A 139 21.64 -0.54 16.06
N GLU A 140 22.47 -1.58 15.91
CA GLU A 140 23.91 -1.46 15.61
C GLU A 140 24.19 -0.70 14.32
N LYS A 141 23.30 -0.83 13.32
CA LYS A 141 23.47 -0.19 12.01
C LYS A 141 23.20 1.30 12.03
N THR A 142 22.25 1.73 12.86
CA THR A 142 21.73 3.11 12.86
C THR A 142 22.15 3.91 14.08
N GLY A 143 22.69 3.26 15.11
CA GLY A 143 23.09 3.90 16.36
C GLY A 143 21.93 4.49 17.18
N GLN A 144 20.68 4.21 16.80
CA GLN A 144 19.47 4.75 17.44
C GLN A 144 18.41 3.66 17.58
N SER A 145 17.54 3.79 18.58
CA SER A 145 16.37 2.93 18.72
C SER A 145 15.24 3.38 17.80
N THR A 146 14.24 2.51 17.61
CA THR A 146 13.02 2.87 16.86
C THR A 146 12.28 4.01 17.55
N LYS A 147 12.23 4.00 18.88
CA LYS A 147 11.61 5.06 19.67
C LYS A 147 12.30 6.40 19.44
N ASP A 148 13.63 6.44 19.56
CA ASP A 148 14.41 7.68 19.41
C ASP A 148 14.24 8.27 18.01
N TYR A 149 14.25 7.43 16.97
CA TYR A 149 14.02 7.89 15.60
C TYR A 149 12.65 8.53 15.43
N VAL A 150 11.58 7.86 15.87
CA VAL A 150 10.22 8.36 15.73
C VAL A 150 10.02 9.66 16.52
N GLU A 151 10.50 9.71 17.77
CA GLU A 151 10.44 10.92 18.58
C GLU A 151 11.26 12.07 17.98
N GLY A 152 12.42 11.77 17.40
CA GLY A 152 13.24 12.75 16.69
C GLY A 152 12.49 13.37 15.51
N VAL A 153 11.84 12.55 14.67
CA VAL A 153 11.03 13.05 13.54
C VAL A 153 9.86 13.89 14.04
N ILE A 154 9.14 13.43 15.08
CA ILE A 154 8.02 14.20 15.67
C ILE A 154 8.50 15.57 16.16
N ARG A 155 9.67 15.64 16.84
CA ARG A 155 10.25 16.90 17.32
C ARG A 155 10.60 17.85 16.19
N VAL A 156 11.27 17.36 15.14
CA VAL A 156 11.63 18.18 13.97
C VAL A 156 10.37 18.76 13.31
N ILE A 157 9.35 17.94 13.07
CA ILE A 157 8.07 18.42 12.52
C ILE A 157 7.41 19.42 13.48
N ALA A 158 7.45 19.15 14.79
CA ALA A 158 6.89 20.04 15.80
C ALA A 158 7.54 21.43 15.78
N ASP A 159 8.86 21.48 15.65
CA ASP A 159 9.65 22.71 15.61
C ASP A 159 9.45 23.46 14.29
N ASP A 160 9.51 22.78 13.15
CA ASP A 160 9.32 23.36 11.81
C ASP A 160 7.97 24.09 11.68
N PHE A 161 6.92 23.52 12.28
CA PHE A 161 5.55 24.04 12.19
C PHE A 161 5.07 24.72 13.48
N LYS A 162 5.98 25.07 14.39
CA LYS A 162 5.65 25.72 15.67
C LYS A 162 5.01 27.09 15.47
N ALA A 163 5.57 27.90 14.56
CA ALA A 163 5.13 29.27 14.30
C ALA A 163 3.72 29.35 13.68
N LEU A 164 3.29 28.31 12.97
CA LEU A 164 1.98 28.27 12.29
C LEU A 164 0.78 28.28 13.26
N SER A 165 0.99 27.94 14.53
CA SER A 165 -0.07 27.99 15.55
C SER A 165 -0.19 29.31 16.28
N GLN A 166 0.71 30.27 16.00
CA GLN A 166 0.75 31.56 16.67
C GLN A 166 0.21 32.70 15.81
N ALA A 167 -0.30 32.44 14.60
CA ALA A 167 -0.95 33.45 13.79
C ALA A 167 -2.26 33.89 14.49
N PRO A 168 -2.40 35.18 14.87
CA PRO A 168 -3.67 35.70 15.37
C PRO A 168 -4.67 35.69 14.22
N THR A 169 -5.77 34.95 14.37
CA THR A 169 -7.01 35.26 13.63
C THR A 169 -7.62 36.54 14.20
N GLU A 170 -6.99 37.68 13.92
CA GLU A 170 -7.59 39.01 14.00
C GLU A 170 -7.33 39.72 12.68
N GLY A 171 -8.39 39.88 11.88
CA GLY A 171 -8.31 40.46 10.55
C GLY A 171 -9.68 40.45 9.89
N ALA A 172 -10.46 41.48 10.22
CA ALA A 172 -11.86 41.66 9.93
C ALA A 172 -12.23 41.73 8.44
N CYS A 173 -13.47 41.33 8.13
CA CYS A 173 -14.29 41.98 7.13
C CYS A 173 -15.58 42.46 7.82
N GLN A 174 -15.46 43.48 8.66
CA GLN A 174 -16.60 44.36 8.96
C GLN A 174 -16.70 45.36 7.81
N GLY A 175 -17.70 45.15 6.96
CA GLY A 175 -18.20 46.15 6.03
C GLY A 175 -19.69 46.29 6.28
N ALA A 176 -20.06 47.09 7.28
CA ALA A 176 -21.41 47.59 7.41
C ALA A 176 -21.68 48.58 6.26
N SER A 177 -22.82 48.40 5.59
CA SER A 177 -23.53 49.51 4.98
C SER A 177 -25.03 49.22 5.07
N ASP A 178 -25.66 49.94 5.99
CA ASP A 178 -27.11 50.16 6.12
C ASP A 178 -27.69 50.65 4.77
N THR A 179 -28.96 50.50 4.38
CA THR A 179 -30.24 50.71 5.09
C THR A 179 -31.42 50.39 4.10
N PRO A 180 -32.72 50.63 4.42
CA PRO A 180 -33.73 49.66 4.88
C PRO A 180 -34.92 49.48 3.90
N THR A 181 -35.96 48.70 4.27
CA THR A 181 -37.39 49.12 4.29
C THR A 181 -38.32 48.01 4.84
N GLN A 182 -39.09 48.36 5.88
CA GLN A 182 -40.37 47.80 6.43
C GLN A 182 -40.54 46.26 6.50
N GLY A 183 -40.79 45.60 7.63
CA GLY A 183 -41.52 46.00 8.83
C GLY A 183 -43.00 45.57 8.74
N HIS A 184 -43.37 44.44 9.36
CA HIS A 184 -44.62 44.24 10.12
C HIS A 184 -44.51 42.96 10.98
N LYS A 185 -44.95 43.07 12.24
CA LYS A 185 -44.82 42.05 13.30
C LYS A 185 -46.15 41.29 13.51
N ARG A 186 -46.00 40.00 13.86
CA ARG A 186 -46.71 39.19 14.88
C ARG A 186 -48.24 38.99 14.79
N ASN A 187 -48.70 37.73 14.83
CA ASN A 187 -48.93 37.04 16.12
C ASN A 187 -49.32 35.54 16.01
N LEU A 188 -48.94 34.85 17.09
CA LEU A 188 -49.13 33.46 17.54
C LEU A 188 -50.53 32.84 17.36
N HIS A 189 -50.57 31.52 17.11
CA HIS A 189 -51.46 30.61 17.85
C HIS A 189 -50.86 29.20 18.00
N THR A 190 -50.81 28.74 19.25
CA THR A 190 -50.53 27.38 19.73
C THR A 190 -51.83 26.59 19.75
N THR A 191 -51.81 25.29 19.41
CA THR A 191 -52.57 24.21 20.10
C THR A 191 -52.31 22.85 19.44
N GLU A 192 -51.71 21.93 20.19
CA GLU A 192 -51.95 20.48 20.18
C GLU A 192 -52.83 20.18 21.42
N PRO A 193 -53.66 19.10 21.48
CA PRO A 193 -53.17 17.72 21.56
C PRO A 193 -54.02 16.62 20.85
N GLU A 194 -53.41 15.42 20.78
CA GLU A 194 -53.87 14.03 20.51
C GLU A 194 -55.26 13.60 21.08
N PRO A 195 -55.89 12.43 20.71
CA PRO A 195 -55.28 11.08 20.65
C PRO A 195 -55.79 10.08 19.55
N ALA A 196 -55.13 8.91 19.51
CA ALA A 196 -55.35 7.70 18.69
C ALA A 196 -56.73 7.00 18.81
N PRO A 197 -57.03 6.00 17.95
CA PRO A 197 -56.90 4.61 18.42
C PRO A 197 -56.40 3.57 17.37
N THR A 198 -55.80 2.49 17.88
CA THR A 198 -55.58 1.18 17.22
C THR A 198 -56.73 0.22 17.60
N PRO A 199 -56.98 -0.91 16.89
CA PRO A 199 -56.31 -2.16 17.29
C PRO A 199 -56.05 -3.22 16.18
N ALA A 200 -55.08 -4.10 16.50
CA ALA A 200 -54.93 -5.53 16.14
C ALA A 200 -54.77 -5.92 14.65
N THR A 201 -53.72 -6.65 14.26
CA THR A 201 -53.56 -8.08 14.58
C THR A 201 -52.12 -8.56 14.33
N ALA A 202 -51.55 -9.28 15.30
CA ALA A 202 -50.33 -10.08 15.19
C ALA A 202 -50.64 -11.47 14.59
N PRO A 203 -49.65 -12.20 14.05
CA PRO A 203 -48.91 -13.11 14.94
C PRO A 203 -47.39 -13.11 14.73
N ALA A 204 -46.68 -13.49 15.80
CA ALA A 204 -45.25 -13.79 15.85
C ALA A 204 -45.04 -15.33 15.78
N PRO A 205 -43.83 -15.87 16.04
CA PRO A 205 -42.89 -16.32 15.02
C PRO A 205 -42.68 -17.85 15.04
N GLU A 206 -42.35 -18.43 13.89
CA GLU A 206 -41.79 -19.79 13.85
C GLU A 206 -40.25 -19.72 13.84
N THR A 207 -39.68 -20.24 14.91
CA THR A 207 -38.26 -20.48 15.11
C THR A 207 -37.87 -21.79 14.43
N SER A 208 -36.65 -21.82 13.89
CA SER A 208 -35.80 -23.00 13.70
C SER A 208 -36.05 -23.87 12.45
N SER A 209 -35.16 -23.77 11.46
CA SER A 209 -34.08 -24.76 11.27
C SER A 209 -33.54 -24.80 9.83
N CYS A 210 -32.22 -24.89 9.74
CA CYS A 210 -31.43 -25.47 8.65
C CYS A 210 -31.36 -24.75 7.27
N ARG A 211 -30.35 -23.90 7.12
CA ARG A 211 -29.47 -23.98 5.94
C ARG A 211 -28.05 -24.24 6.40
N GLN A 212 -27.73 -25.52 6.50
CA GLN A 212 -26.37 -26.02 6.40
C GLN A 212 -25.83 -25.60 5.03
N SER A 213 -25.07 -24.51 5.00
CA SER A 213 -24.04 -24.38 3.97
C SER A 213 -22.99 -25.42 4.34
N GLN A 214 -23.02 -26.52 3.57
CA GLN A 214 -22.19 -27.70 3.73
C GLN A 214 -20.73 -27.28 3.88
N ALA A 215 -20.27 -27.29 5.14
CA ALA A 215 -18.92 -27.73 5.43
C ALA A 215 -18.85 -29.15 4.87
N THR A 216 -18.14 -29.34 3.77
CA THR A 216 -17.66 -30.68 3.45
C THR A 216 -16.76 -31.08 4.61
N ASP A 217 -17.29 -31.95 5.47
CA ASP A 217 -16.48 -32.88 6.24
C ASP A 217 -15.49 -33.52 5.26
N ASP A 218 -14.26 -33.02 5.26
CA ASP A 218 -13.14 -33.81 4.80
C ASP A 218 -12.32 -34.08 6.05
N GLU A 219 -12.51 -35.28 6.60
CA GLU A 219 -11.51 -35.95 7.40
C GLU A 219 -10.11 -35.73 6.80
N PRO A 220 -9.05 -35.72 7.61
CA PRO A 220 -7.70 -35.46 7.11
C PRO A 220 -7.27 -36.59 6.19
N ARG A 221 -7.61 -36.48 4.90
CA ARG A 221 -6.95 -37.20 3.83
C ARG A 221 -5.49 -36.81 3.92
N LEU A 222 -4.70 -37.63 4.61
CA LEU A 222 -3.25 -37.62 4.50
C LEU A 222 -2.97 -37.69 3.01
N ARG A 223 -2.60 -36.55 2.45
CA ARG A 223 -2.28 -36.39 1.04
C ARG A 223 -0.81 -36.78 0.90
N PRO A 224 -0.51 -38.03 0.48
CA PRO A 224 0.87 -38.53 0.45
C PRO A 224 1.74 -37.70 -0.51
N ASP A 225 1.12 -37.09 -1.52
CA ASP A 225 1.76 -36.16 -2.46
C ASP A 225 2.33 -34.91 -1.78
N VAL A 226 1.68 -34.38 -0.74
CA VAL A 226 2.19 -33.24 0.03
C VAL A 226 3.34 -33.67 0.94
N ASP A 227 3.23 -34.86 1.53
CA ASP A 227 4.27 -35.43 2.37
C ASP A 227 5.54 -35.74 1.57
N ASP A 228 5.40 -36.31 0.37
CA ASP A 228 6.52 -36.59 -0.55
C ASP A 228 7.26 -35.32 -0.99
N LEU A 229 6.54 -34.20 -1.16
CA LEU A 229 7.13 -32.91 -1.52
C LEU A 229 7.90 -32.28 -0.35
N LEU A 230 7.39 -32.44 0.87
CA LEU A 230 8.07 -31.99 2.08
C LEU A 230 9.33 -32.81 2.33
N ASP A 231 9.25 -34.14 2.19
CA ASP A 231 10.39 -35.03 2.36
C ASP A 231 11.50 -34.74 1.31
N LEU A 232 11.11 -34.44 0.07
CA LEU A 232 12.05 -34.03 -0.98
C LEU A 232 12.73 -32.69 -0.66
N LEU A 233 11.97 -31.70 -0.18
CA LEU A 233 12.53 -30.40 0.19
C LEU A 233 13.48 -30.53 1.40
N ASP A 234 13.11 -31.32 2.40
CA ASP A 234 13.91 -31.53 3.60
C ASP A 234 15.22 -32.27 3.26
N ALA A 235 15.17 -33.30 2.42
CA ALA A 235 16.36 -34.02 1.94
C ALA A 235 17.34 -33.10 1.18
N GLU A 236 16.82 -32.22 0.32
CA GLU A 236 17.64 -31.26 -0.42
C GLU A 236 18.21 -30.13 0.47
N ILE A 237 17.49 -29.73 1.53
CA ILE A 237 18.00 -28.77 2.53
C ILE A 237 19.12 -29.40 3.37
N GLU A 238 18.94 -30.67 3.78
CA GLU A 238 19.94 -31.43 4.55
C GLU A 238 21.21 -31.69 3.73
N ALA A 239 21.08 -32.10 2.46
CA ALA A 239 22.20 -32.32 1.54
C ALA A 239 23.07 -31.06 1.35
N ASN A 240 22.46 -29.88 1.47
CA ASN A 240 23.14 -28.59 1.38
C ASN A 240 23.77 -28.12 2.72
N GLY A 241 23.69 -28.93 3.78
CA GLY A 241 24.27 -28.64 5.09
C GLY A 241 23.45 -27.68 5.97
N ASN A 242 22.20 -27.41 5.60
CA ASN A 242 21.30 -26.56 6.37
C ASN A 242 20.46 -27.38 7.35
N LYS A 243 20.03 -26.75 8.46
CA LYS A 243 19.17 -27.42 9.44
C LYS A 243 17.77 -27.66 8.86
N ILE A 244 17.30 -28.90 8.96
CA ILE A 244 15.97 -29.30 8.54
C ILE A 244 14.92 -28.49 9.34
N PRO A 245 13.97 -27.82 8.67
CA PRO A 245 12.89 -27.10 9.34
C PRO A 245 11.99 -28.04 10.14
N THR A 246 11.51 -27.59 11.31
CA THR A 246 10.53 -28.36 12.08
C THR A 246 9.22 -28.49 11.30
N ARG A 247 8.77 -29.74 11.06
CA ARG A 247 7.51 -30.03 10.38
C ARG A 247 6.33 -29.58 11.24
N THR A 248 5.66 -28.51 10.82
CA THR A 248 4.43 -28.00 11.49
C THR A 248 3.23 -28.17 10.58
N LYS A 249 2.01 -28.18 11.15
CA LYS A 249 0.75 -28.20 10.37
C LYS A 249 0.70 -27.10 9.31
N ARG A 250 1.30 -25.94 9.62
CA ARG A 250 1.42 -24.79 8.71
C ARG A 250 2.27 -25.07 7.47
N ASN A 251 3.32 -25.89 7.59
CA ASN A 251 4.16 -26.27 6.46
C ASN A 251 3.38 -27.16 5.47
N HIS A 252 2.52 -28.02 6.01
CA HIS A 252 1.62 -28.88 5.23
C HIS A 252 0.57 -28.04 4.51
N ASP A 253 -0.04 -27.08 5.22
CA ASP A 253 -0.99 -26.13 4.63
C ASP A 253 -0.36 -25.31 3.51
N ASP A 254 0.88 -24.84 3.67
CA ASP A 254 1.58 -24.07 2.64
C ASP A 254 1.82 -24.90 1.36
N MET A 255 2.18 -26.18 1.47
CA MET A 255 2.31 -27.08 0.31
C MET A 255 0.97 -27.45 -0.30
N ARG A 256 -0.06 -27.70 0.52
CA ARG A 256 -1.44 -27.91 0.04
C ARG A 256 -1.93 -26.72 -0.76
N LEU A 257 -1.64 -25.50 -0.32
CA LEU A 257 -2.05 -24.27 -1.01
C LEU A 257 -1.36 -24.10 -2.37
N LEU A 258 -0.12 -24.58 -2.54
CA LEU A 258 0.55 -24.58 -3.85
C LEU A 258 -0.21 -25.43 -4.89
N ILE A 259 -0.79 -26.55 -4.44
CA ILE A 259 -1.52 -27.49 -5.29
C ILE A 259 -2.95 -27.00 -5.51
N ASP A 260 -3.70 -26.76 -4.43
CA ASP A 260 -5.15 -26.51 -4.51
C ASP A 260 -5.50 -25.10 -4.97
N ARG A 261 -4.78 -24.09 -4.45
CA ARG A 261 -5.07 -22.68 -4.70
C ARG A 261 -4.25 -22.14 -5.86
N ASP A 262 -2.95 -22.42 -5.84
CA ASP A 262 -2.02 -21.88 -6.83
C ASP A 262 -1.95 -22.76 -8.10
N GLN A 263 -2.66 -23.91 -8.09
CA GLN A 263 -2.87 -24.82 -9.23
C GLN A 263 -1.58 -25.33 -9.89
N TYR A 264 -0.50 -25.46 -9.12
CA TYR A 264 0.72 -26.08 -9.59
C TYR A 264 0.66 -27.59 -9.46
N THR A 265 1.14 -28.29 -10.48
CA THR A 265 1.24 -29.75 -10.46
C THR A 265 2.40 -30.21 -9.57
N THR A 266 2.26 -31.39 -8.97
CA THR A 266 3.30 -31.99 -8.13
C THR A 266 4.65 -32.07 -8.85
N ASP A 267 4.67 -32.40 -10.15
CA ASP A 267 5.88 -32.49 -10.95
C ASP A 267 6.57 -31.14 -11.16
N GLN A 268 5.79 -30.07 -11.36
CA GLN A 268 6.33 -28.71 -11.45
C GLN A 268 6.97 -28.28 -10.14
N ILE A 269 6.34 -28.62 -9.00
CA ILE A 269 6.89 -28.30 -7.68
C ILE A 269 8.19 -29.06 -7.45
N ARG A 270 8.26 -30.36 -7.77
CA ARG A 270 9.51 -31.15 -7.69
C ARG A 270 10.63 -30.54 -8.53
N TYR A 271 10.34 -30.13 -9.76
CA TYR A 271 11.32 -29.49 -10.64
C TYR A 271 11.86 -28.18 -10.06
N VAL A 272 10.97 -27.32 -9.55
CA VAL A 272 11.35 -26.03 -8.95
C VAL A 272 12.17 -26.23 -7.68
N ILE A 273 11.84 -27.22 -6.84
CA ILE A 273 12.63 -27.55 -5.65
C ILE A 273 14.05 -27.97 -6.04
N GLY A 274 14.18 -28.89 -7.01
CA GLY A 274 15.49 -29.29 -7.51
C GLY A 274 16.29 -28.10 -8.02
N TRP A 275 15.67 -27.25 -8.85
CA TRP A 275 16.35 -26.08 -9.41
C TRP A 275 16.78 -25.05 -8.35
N CYS A 276 15.91 -24.73 -7.38
CA CYS A 276 16.23 -23.70 -6.38
C CYS A 276 17.34 -24.12 -5.42
N GLN A 277 17.48 -25.42 -5.17
CA GLN A 277 18.50 -25.97 -4.28
C GLN A 277 19.87 -26.11 -4.97
N HIS A 278 19.91 -26.17 -6.30
CA HIS A 278 21.16 -26.15 -7.09
C HIS A 278 21.70 -24.73 -7.35
N ASP A 279 20.88 -23.70 -7.21
CA ASP A 279 21.32 -22.31 -7.35
C ASP A 279 21.89 -21.75 -6.04
N ASN A 280 23.11 -21.19 -6.11
CA ASN A 280 23.83 -20.68 -4.94
C ASN A 280 23.12 -19.53 -4.23
N PHE A 281 22.32 -18.74 -4.95
CA PHE A 281 21.56 -17.63 -4.40
C PHE A 281 20.24 -18.11 -3.78
N TRP A 282 19.50 -19.00 -4.45
CA TRP A 282 18.19 -19.44 -3.99
C TRP A 282 18.26 -20.46 -2.85
N LYS A 283 19.25 -21.36 -2.84
CA LYS A 283 19.41 -22.35 -1.75
C LYS A 283 19.61 -21.69 -0.36
N ALA A 284 20.22 -20.50 -0.32
CA ALA A 284 20.40 -19.74 0.91
C ALA A 284 19.11 -19.03 1.38
N ASN A 285 18.15 -18.81 0.47
CA ASN A 285 16.92 -18.06 0.73
C ASN A 285 15.68 -18.95 0.91
N ILE A 286 15.69 -20.16 0.34
CA ILE A 286 14.57 -21.11 0.39
C ILE A 286 14.85 -22.19 1.43
N LEU A 287 14.69 -21.81 2.71
CA LEU A 287 14.90 -22.70 3.86
C LEU A 287 13.58 -23.22 4.46
N SER A 288 12.43 -22.99 3.82
CA SER A 288 11.15 -23.48 4.32
C SER A 288 10.08 -23.56 3.22
N PRO A 289 9.08 -24.46 3.36
CA PRO A 289 7.93 -24.56 2.48
C PRO A 289 7.20 -23.22 2.25
N LYS A 290 7.08 -22.42 3.32
CA LYS A 290 6.50 -21.07 3.27
C LYS A 290 7.27 -20.15 2.31
N LYS A 291 8.60 -20.13 2.43
CA LYS A 291 9.46 -19.30 1.58
C LYS A 291 9.46 -19.77 0.13
N LEU A 292 9.40 -21.08 -0.08
CA LEU A 292 9.23 -21.67 -1.41
C LEU A 292 7.94 -21.17 -2.07
N ARG A 293 6.79 -21.23 -1.37
CA ARG A 293 5.52 -20.72 -1.88
C ARG A 293 5.54 -19.21 -2.16
N GLU A 294 6.05 -18.41 -1.22
CA GLU A 294 6.18 -16.94 -1.39
C GLU A 294 7.00 -16.56 -2.63
N LYS A 295 8.02 -17.35 -2.96
CA LYS A 295 8.95 -17.08 -4.07
C LYS A 295 8.70 -17.89 -5.33
N PHE A 296 7.70 -18.78 -5.32
CA PHE A 296 7.40 -19.69 -6.41
C PHE A 296 7.21 -18.98 -7.77
N PRO A 297 6.46 -17.86 -7.88
CA PRO A 297 6.32 -17.15 -9.15
C PRO A 297 7.64 -16.54 -9.65
N GLN A 298 8.50 -16.10 -8.74
CA GLN A 298 9.81 -15.51 -9.08
C GLN A 298 10.77 -16.58 -9.59
N LEU A 299 10.74 -17.78 -9.00
CA LEU A 299 11.53 -18.93 -9.43
C LEU A 299 11.11 -19.38 -10.83
N VAL A 300 9.80 -19.53 -11.08
CA VAL A 300 9.27 -19.91 -12.40
C VAL A 300 9.65 -18.88 -13.47
N ALA A 301 9.53 -17.58 -13.18
CA ALA A 301 9.93 -16.53 -14.11
C ALA A 301 11.43 -16.58 -14.46
N ARG A 302 12.28 -16.90 -13.47
CA ARG A 302 13.73 -16.98 -13.67
C ARG A 302 14.15 -18.23 -14.43
N ILE A 303 13.54 -19.38 -14.14
CA ILE A 303 13.69 -20.62 -14.90
C ILE A 303 13.32 -20.39 -16.37
N LYS A 304 12.18 -19.74 -16.63
CA LYS A 304 11.76 -19.40 -18.00
C LYS A 304 12.75 -18.45 -18.68
N ALA A 305 13.19 -17.40 -18.01
CA ALA A 305 14.18 -16.47 -18.55
C ALA A 305 15.53 -17.15 -18.86
N GLU A 306 15.91 -18.17 -18.10
CA GLU A 306 17.15 -18.93 -18.33
C GLU A 306 17.00 -19.94 -19.46
N GLN A 307 15.79 -20.51 -19.67
CA GLN A 307 15.48 -21.34 -20.84
C GLN A 307 15.28 -20.53 -22.13
N GLU A 308 14.75 -19.31 -22.01
CA GLU A 308 14.54 -18.38 -23.13
C GLU A 308 15.82 -17.70 -23.59
N ARG A 309 16.91 -17.77 -22.81
CA ARG A 309 18.24 -17.39 -23.28
C ARG A 309 18.67 -18.44 -24.31
N PRO A 310 18.62 -18.13 -25.62
CA PRO A 310 19.25 -19.00 -26.60
C PRO A 310 20.74 -19.02 -26.23
N SER A 311 21.44 -20.10 -26.55
CA SER A 311 22.88 -20.19 -26.41
C SER A 311 23.56 -19.07 -27.22
N GLU A 312 23.68 -17.88 -26.64
CA GLU A 312 24.48 -16.74 -27.09
C GLU A 312 25.96 -17.05 -26.83
N ARG A 313 26.44 -18.12 -27.46
CA ARG A 313 27.83 -18.27 -27.87
C ARG A 313 27.97 -18.13 -29.39
N GLY A 314 27.04 -17.39 -30.01
CA GLY A 314 27.22 -16.80 -31.33
C GLY A 314 27.49 -15.31 -31.14
N GLN A 315 28.77 -14.93 -31.16
CA GLN A 315 29.25 -13.55 -31.00
C GLN A 315 28.47 -12.58 -31.89
N ALA A 316 27.82 -11.58 -31.26
CA ALA A 316 27.51 -10.35 -31.96
C ALA A 316 28.85 -9.69 -32.34
N ARG A 317 29.25 -9.81 -33.62
CA ARG A 317 30.41 -9.12 -34.16
C ARG A 317 30.20 -7.62 -33.96
N ASN A 318 31.01 -7.01 -33.10
CA ASN A 318 30.95 -5.58 -32.86
C ASN A 318 31.51 -4.83 -34.08
N ARG A 319 30.97 -3.63 -34.38
CA ARG A 319 31.47 -2.70 -35.43
C ARG A 319 32.97 -2.34 -35.34
N ALA A 320 33.65 -2.78 -34.30
CA ALA A 320 35.10 -2.67 -34.14
C ALA A 320 35.84 -3.74 -34.97
N ASP A 321 35.33 -4.97 -35.01
CA ASP A 321 35.89 -6.05 -35.84
C ASP A 321 35.65 -5.77 -37.33
N GLU A 322 34.47 -5.26 -37.70
CA GLU A 322 34.17 -4.85 -39.08
C GLU A 322 35.11 -3.72 -39.57
N ARG A 323 35.50 -2.80 -38.68
CA ARG A 323 36.48 -1.76 -38.98
C ARG A 323 37.90 -2.32 -39.09
N GLY A 324 38.25 -3.30 -38.27
CA GLY A 324 39.52 -4.02 -38.37
C GLY A 324 39.68 -4.76 -39.70
N ASP A 325 38.62 -5.43 -40.15
CA ASP A 325 38.61 -6.16 -41.42
C ASP A 325 38.61 -5.21 -42.63
N GLN A 326 37.91 -4.07 -42.56
CA GLN A 326 37.98 -3.02 -43.59
C GLN A 326 39.37 -2.40 -43.69
N SER A 327 40.02 -2.07 -42.56
CA SER A 327 41.39 -1.54 -42.57
C SER A 327 42.40 -2.55 -43.11
N ARG A 328 42.26 -3.84 -42.78
CA ARG A 328 43.09 -4.91 -43.33
C ARG A 328 42.90 -5.10 -44.83
N ALA A 329 41.66 -5.06 -45.31
CA ALA A 329 41.36 -5.17 -46.74
C ALA A 329 41.92 -3.99 -47.56
N VAL A 330 41.95 -2.77 -46.99
CA VAL A 330 42.58 -1.61 -47.64
C VAL A 330 44.10 -1.79 -47.72
N ILE A 331 44.75 -2.31 -46.68
CA ILE A 331 46.19 -2.59 -46.68
C ILE A 331 46.55 -3.68 -47.70
N GLU A 332 45.75 -4.75 -47.80
CA GLU A 332 45.94 -5.83 -48.76
C GLU A 332 45.82 -5.32 -50.22
N ASN A 333 44.85 -4.43 -50.48
CA ASN A 333 44.67 -3.82 -51.81
C ASN A 333 45.81 -2.86 -52.16
N LEU A 334 46.32 -2.06 -51.20
CA LEU A 334 47.51 -1.23 -51.43
C LEU A 334 48.72 -2.09 -51.79
N ARG A 335 48.93 -3.19 -51.07
CA ARG A 335 50.04 -4.12 -51.33
C ARG A 335 49.94 -4.77 -52.71
N ARG A 336 48.74 -5.16 -53.13
CA ARG A 336 48.49 -5.66 -54.50
C ARG A 336 48.77 -4.60 -55.57
N MET A 337 48.41 -3.35 -55.32
CA MET A 337 48.70 -2.25 -56.25
C MET A 337 50.20 -1.96 -56.34
N GLU A 338 50.94 -2.02 -55.24
CA GLU A 338 52.39 -1.88 -55.23
C GLU A 338 53.09 -3.03 -55.96
N GLU A 339 52.62 -4.27 -55.81
CA GLU A 339 53.13 -5.43 -56.55
C GLU A 339 52.85 -5.30 -58.06
N GLN A 340 51.66 -4.83 -58.45
CA GLN A 340 51.31 -4.56 -59.85
C GLN A 340 52.13 -3.39 -60.44
N HIS A 341 52.36 -2.33 -59.66
CA HIS A 341 53.18 -1.20 -60.08
C HIS A 341 54.66 -1.59 -60.22
N THR A 342 55.16 -2.45 -59.33
CA THR A 342 56.53 -2.98 -59.41
C THR A 342 56.71 -3.90 -60.63
N GLN A 343 55.72 -4.74 -60.94
CA GLN A 343 55.71 -5.58 -62.15
C GLN A 343 55.60 -4.75 -63.44
N ALA A 344 54.83 -3.65 -63.44
CA ALA A 344 54.75 -2.72 -64.57
C ALA A 344 56.08 -2.01 -64.84
N ILE A 345 56.76 -1.54 -63.78
CA ILE A 345 58.08 -0.89 -63.91
C ILE A 345 59.15 -1.88 -64.40
N GLN A 346 59.10 -3.15 -63.96
CA GLN A 346 60.02 -4.18 -64.45
C GLN A 346 59.75 -4.61 -65.91
N GLY A 347 58.51 -4.46 -66.39
CA GLY A 347 58.14 -4.70 -67.79
C GLY A 347 58.51 -3.58 -68.76
N GLU A 348 58.65 -2.33 -68.27
CA GLU A 348 59.10 -1.18 -69.08
C GLU A 348 60.63 -0.99 -69.11
N LEU A 349 61.39 -1.76 -68.33
CA LEU A 349 62.86 -1.72 -68.24
C LEU A 349 63.59 -2.92 -68.90
N LEU A 350 62.85 -3.76 -69.63
CA LEU A 350 63.34 -4.79 -70.56
C LEU A 350 62.92 -4.43 -71.98
#